data_AF-A0A9P5XVT0-F1
#
_entry.id   AF-A0A9P5XVT0-F1
#
_cell.length_a   1.000
_cell.length_b   1.000
_cell.length_c   1.000
_cell.angle_alpha   90.00
_cell.angle_beta   90.00
_cell.angle_gamma   90.00
#
_symmetry.space_group_name_H-M   'P 1'
#
loop_
_entity.id
_entity.type
_entity.pdbx_description
1 polymer ?
#
loop_
_entity_poly.entity_id
_entity_poly.type
_entity_poly.pdbx_seq_one_letter_code
_entity_poly.pdbx_strand_id
1 'polypeptide(L)'
;TSTVDTGNPFGNHSFVEIIHNQWFSNSKADIEAFKAMVEKETVFESVLVLVVCTVEHVLREYASGKKMKQDFNSATLKIRYAHHLNAWGILKHRSQNWAKAKLPKIYKLIIKETHMEFMLNGNGNGSVDLKNVDFDELERRALEGNI
;
A
#
# COMPACT_ATOMS: atom_id res chain seq x y z
N THR A 1 0.26 -2.67 -26.27
CA THR A 1 1.26 -3.70 -25.91
C THR A 1 1.80 -3.33 -24.54
N SER A 2 1.38 -3.99 -23.46
CA SER A 2 2.02 -3.75 -22.16
C SER A 2 3.36 -4.47 -22.19
N THR A 3 4.44 -3.70 -22.24
CA THR A 3 5.79 -4.23 -22.16
C THR A 3 5.97 -4.76 -20.74
N VAL A 4 6.21 -6.07 -20.60
CA VAL A 4 6.54 -6.66 -19.30
C VAL A 4 7.84 -6.01 -18.83
N ASP A 5 7.79 -5.26 -17.74
CA ASP A 5 8.99 -4.71 -17.11
C ASP A 5 9.76 -5.85 -16.44
N THR A 6 10.71 -6.40 -17.19
CA THR A 6 11.57 -7.51 -16.75
C THR A 6 12.54 -7.11 -15.64
N GLY A 7 12.81 -5.81 -15.46
CA GLY A 7 13.64 -5.27 -14.38
C GLY A 7 12.88 -5.06 -13.07
N ASN A 8 11.55 -5.05 -13.13
CA ASN A 8 10.68 -4.78 -11.99
C ASN A 8 9.47 -5.73 -11.94
N PRO A 9 9.69 -7.07 -11.92
CA PRO A 9 8.61 -8.01 -11.68
C PRO A 9 7.93 -7.66 -10.36
N PHE A 10 6.61 -7.83 -10.29
CA PHE A 10 5.81 -7.41 -9.12
C PHE A 10 5.86 -5.92 -8.78
N GLY A 11 6.26 -5.06 -9.72
CA GLY A 11 6.51 -3.64 -9.45
C GLY A 11 5.62 -2.67 -10.17
N ASN A 12 4.47 -3.13 -10.69
CA ASN A 12 3.48 -2.23 -11.23
C ASN A 12 3.00 -1.28 -10.12
N HIS A 13 2.94 0.02 -10.42
CA HIS A 13 2.54 1.03 -9.46
C HIS A 13 1.11 0.81 -8.92
N SER A 14 0.21 0.22 -9.72
CA SER A 14 -1.14 -0.12 -9.26
C SER A 14 -1.16 -1.04 -8.04
N PHE A 15 -0.09 -1.82 -7.80
CA PHE A 15 0.00 -2.64 -6.60
C PHE A 15 0.19 -1.78 -5.35
N VAL A 16 0.95 -0.68 -5.45
CA VAL A 16 1.11 0.30 -4.36
C VAL A 16 -0.24 0.90 -4.02
N GLU A 17 -0.99 1.35 -5.02
CA GLU A 17 -2.32 1.95 -4.85
C GLU A 17 -3.33 0.97 -4.23
N ILE A 18 -3.36 -0.28 -4.69
CA ILE A 18 -4.27 -1.30 -4.14
C ILE A 18 -3.91 -1.60 -2.68
N ILE A 19 -2.63 -1.78 -2.36
CA ILE A 19 -2.18 -2.06 -0.99
C ILE A 19 -2.53 -0.86 -0.10
N HIS A 20 -2.24 0.36 -0.56
CA HIS A 20 -2.60 1.58 0.15
C HIS A 20 -4.10 1.58 0.47
N ASN A 21 -4.94 1.48 -0.55
CA ASN A 21 -6.39 1.60 -0.38
C ASN A 21 -6.99 0.54 0.56
N GLN A 22 -6.42 -0.67 0.60
CA GLN A 22 -6.99 -1.75 1.40
C GLN A 22 -6.47 -1.81 2.84
N TRP A 23 -5.17 -1.55 3.06
CA TRP A 23 -4.53 -1.71 4.36
C TRP A 23 -4.08 -0.41 5.04
N PHE A 24 -3.92 0.68 4.30
CA PHE A 24 -3.33 1.91 4.82
C PHE A 24 -4.25 3.14 4.72
N SER A 25 -5.32 3.05 3.93
CA SER A 25 -6.42 4.03 3.98
C SER A 25 -7.29 3.79 5.22
N ASN A 26 -8.28 4.66 5.49
CA ASN A 26 -9.23 4.57 6.61
C ASN A 26 -10.08 3.27 6.68
N SER A 27 -9.74 2.26 5.89
CA SER A 27 -10.23 0.88 5.92
C SER A 27 -9.86 0.19 7.25
N LYS A 28 -10.87 -0.16 8.04
CA LYS A 28 -10.73 -0.97 9.27
C LYS A 28 -10.47 -2.46 8.98
N ALA A 29 -10.29 -2.86 7.73
CA ALA A 29 -10.41 -4.26 7.32
C ALA A 29 -9.32 -5.17 7.93
N ASP A 30 -8.14 -4.63 8.25
CA ASP A 30 -7.09 -5.40 8.94
C ASP A 30 -6.08 -4.49 9.68
N ILE A 31 -6.52 -3.95 10.83
CA ILE A 31 -5.69 -3.04 11.65
C ILE A 31 -4.44 -3.73 12.21
N GLU A 32 -4.48 -5.05 12.38
CA GLU A 32 -3.36 -5.83 12.88
C GLU A 32 -2.28 -5.97 11.82
N ALA A 33 -2.66 -6.34 10.58
CA ALA A 33 -1.74 -6.36 9.46
C ALA A 33 -1.13 -4.98 9.19
N PHE A 34 -1.94 -3.91 9.25
CA PHE A 34 -1.44 -2.54 9.14
C PHE A 34 -0.37 -2.22 10.18
N LYS A 35 -0.69 -2.40 11.47
CA LYS A 35 0.25 -2.12 12.57
C LYS A 35 1.54 -2.91 12.42
N ALA A 36 1.43 -4.20 12.08
CA ALA A 36 2.59 -5.06 11.92
C ALA A 36 3.44 -4.70 10.68
N MET A 37 2.84 -4.19 9.60
CA MET A 37 3.58 -3.67 8.44
C MET A 37 4.26 -2.33 8.74
N VAL A 38 3.62 -1.47 9.52
CA VAL A 38 4.19 -0.21 10.00
C VAL A 38 5.39 -0.48 10.91
N GLU A 39 5.23 -1.33 11.92
CA GLU A 39 6.30 -1.69 12.86
C GLU A 39 7.54 -2.26 12.17
N LYS A 40 7.33 -3.07 11.12
CA LYS A 40 8.41 -3.70 10.36
C LYS A 40 8.90 -2.87 9.17
N GLU A 41 8.32 -1.70 8.94
CA GLU A 41 8.57 -0.81 7.80
C GLU A 41 8.60 -1.55 6.44
N THR A 42 7.69 -2.51 6.29
CA THR A 42 7.67 -3.39 5.11
C THR A 42 6.28 -3.97 4.86
N VAL A 43 5.99 -4.22 3.59
CA VAL A 43 4.79 -4.97 3.19
C VAL A 43 5.05 -6.47 3.33
N PHE A 44 4.04 -7.25 3.72
CA PHE A 44 4.17 -8.71 3.77
C PHE A 44 4.13 -9.35 2.38
N GLU A 45 4.89 -10.44 2.21
CA GLU A 45 4.91 -11.22 0.97
C GLU A 45 3.50 -11.70 0.59
N SER A 46 2.72 -12.14 1.58
CA SER A 46 1.33 -12.57 1.39
C SER A 46 0.45 -11.46 0.84
N VAL A 47 0.61 -10.21 1.31
CA VAL A 47 -0.16 -9.05 0.83
C VAL A 47 0.18 -8.76 -0.64
N LEU A 48 1.47 -8.74 -1.00
CA LEU A 48 1.87 -8.54 -2.39
C LEU A 48 1.30 -9.65 -3.30
N VAL A 49 1.40 -10.91 -2.88
CA VAL A 49 0.90 -12.05 -3.66
C VAL A 49 -0.63 -12.02 -3.79
N LEU A 50 -1.36 -11.65 -2.73
CA LEU A 50 -2.81 -11.48 -2.78
C LEU A 50 -3.22 -10.41 -3.80
N VAL A 51 -2.51 -9.28 -3.82
CA VAL A 51 -2.78 -8.21 -4.80
C VAL A 51 -2.53 -8.67 -6.23
N VAL A 52 -1.47 -9.45 -6.47
CA VAL A 52 -1.19 -10.06 -7.78
C VAL A 52 -2.34 -10.99 -8.18
N CYS A 53 -2.82 -11.83 -7.26
CA CYS A 53 -3.97 -12.71 -7.52
C CYS A 53 -5.23 -11.92 -7.87
N THR A 54 -5.52 -10.84 -7.14
CA THR A 54 -6.68 -9.98 -7.39
C THR A 54 -6.59 -9.32 -8.77
N VAL A 55 -5.43 -8.77 -9.14
CA VAL A 55 -5.24 -8.17 -10.47
C VAL A 55 -5.33 -9.22 -11.57
N GLU A 56 -4.70 -10.38 -11.40
CA GLU A 56 -4.81 -11.49 -12.36
C GLU A 56 -6.27 -11.92 -12.54
N HIS A 57 -7.03 -12.04 -11.45
CA HIS A 57 -8.44 -12.40 -11.49
C HIS A 57 -9.26 -11.40 -12.30
N VAL A 58 -9.11 -10.11 -12.03
CA VAL A 58 -9.82 -9.05 -12.77
C VAL A 58 -9.45 -9.05 -14.24
N LEU A 59 -8.16 -9.23 -14.57
CA LEU A 59 -7.72 -9.33 -15.97
C LEU A 59 -8.30 -10.56 -16.68
N ARG A 60 -8.45 -11.68 -15.98
CA ARG A 60 -9.06 -12.90 -16.54
C ARG A 60 -10.52 -12.73 -16.91
N GLU A 61 -11.25 -11.86 -16.23
CA GLU A 61 -12.63 -11.53 -16.62
C GLU A 61 -12.71 -10.93 -18.03
N TYR A 62 -11.61 -10.38 -18.56
CA TYR A 62 -11.55 -9.80 -19.91
C TYR A 62 -10.66 -10.59 -20.88
N ALA A 63 -10.21 -11.80 -20.49
CA ALA A 63 -9.26 -12.57 -21.29
C ALA A 63 -9.77 -12.95 -22.69
N SER A 64 -11.08 -13.07 -22.87
CA SER A 64 -11.72 -13.36 -24.16
C SER A 64 -12.03 -12.10 -25.00
N GLY A 65 -11.63 -10.91 -24.51
CA GLY A 65 -12.02 -9.62 -25.10
C GLY A 65 -13.45 -9.17 -24.75
N LYS A 66 -14.20 -9.98 -23.99
CA LYS A 66 -15.52 -9.63 -23.43
C LYS A 66 -15.49 -9.85 -21.93
N LYS A 67 -16.21 -9.00 -21.18
CA LYS A 67 -16.37 -9.18 -19.73
C LYS A 67 -17.12 -10.48 -19.45
N MET A 68 -16.45 -11.41 -18.80
CA MET A 68 -17.01 -12.65 -18.26
C MET A 68 -16.75 -12.63 -16.76
N LYS A 69 -17.80 -12.38 -15.98
CA LYS A 69 -17.70 -12.43 -14.52
C LYS A 69 -17.17 -13.79 -14.09
N GLN A 70 -16.10 -13.80 -13.31
CA GLN A 70 -15.59 -15.01 -12.68
C GLN A 70 -15.81 -14.90 -11.18
N ASP A 71 -16.41 -15.94 -10.59
CA ASP A 71 -16.57 -15.96 -9.14
C ASP A 71 -15.20 -16.07 -8.47
N PHE A 72 -14.95 -15.15 -7.53
CA PHE A 72 -13.74 -15.15 -6.72
C PHE A 72 -13.87 -16.23 -5.63
N ASN A 73 -13.72 -17.49 -6.04
CA ASN A 73 -13.86 -18.63 -5.14
C ASN A 73 -12.50 -19.11 -4.58
N SER A 74 -12.56 -19.68 -3.38
CA SER A 74 -11.38 -20.14 -2.64
C SER A 74 -10.59 -21.24 -3.37
N ALA A 75 -11.27 -22.11 -4.12
CA ALA A 75 -10.62 -23.20 -4.84
C ALA A 75 -9.67 -22.69 -5.93
N THR A 76 -10.12 -21.72 -6.72
CA THR A 76 -9.33 -21.13 -7.80
C THR A 76 -8.25 -20.19 -7.24
N LEU A 77 -8.61 -19.40 -6.23
CA LEU A 77 -7.69 -18.47 -5.57
C LEU A 77 -6.52 -19.22 -4.92
N LYS A 78 -6.77 -20.34 -4.23
CA LYS A 78 -5.72 -21.11 -3.55
C LYS A 78 -4.63 -21.58 -4.52
N ILE A 79 -5.02 -22.07 -5.70
CA ILE A 79 -4.09 -22.53 -6.74
C ILE A 79 -3.26 -21.36 -7.25
N ARG A 80 -3.89 -20.21 -7.53
CA ARG A 80 -3.22 -19.01 -8.04
C ARG A 80 -2.29 -18.40 -7.01
N TYR A 81 -2.73 -18.34 -5.76
CA TYR A 81 -1.92 -17.87 -4.64
C TYR A 81 -0.67 -18.73 -4.46
N ALA A 82 -0.81 -20.06 -4.45
CA ALA A 82 0.33 -20.97 -4.37
C ALA A 82 1.30 -20.80 -5.55
N HIS A 83 0.78 -20.62 -6.77
CA HIS A 83 1.59 -20.37 -7.95
C HIS A 83 2.44 -19.10 -7.82
N HIS A 84 1.82 -17.97 -7.47
CA HIS A 84 2.53 -16.68 -7.34
C HIS A 84 3.45 -16.63 -6.14
N LEU A 85 3.09 -17.29 -5.04
CA LEU A 85 3.97 -17.43 -3.88
C LEU A 85 5.23 -18.24 -4.24
N ASN A 86 5.08 -19.31 -5.03
CA ASN A 86 6.22 -20.06 -5.55
C ASN A 86 7.08 -19.22 -6.51
N ALA A 87 6.45 -18.46 -7.41
CA ALA A 87 7.17 -17.55 -8.31
C ALA A 87 7.96 -16.49 -7.54
N TRP A 88 7.37 -15.91 -6.49
CA TRP A 88 8.06 -15.03 -5.55
C TRP A 88 9.23 -15.74 -4.86
N GLY A 89 9.03 -16.97 -4.39
CA GLY A 89 10.08 -17.78 -3.75
C GLY A 89 11.28 -18.05 -4.67
N ILE A 90 11.02 -18.42 -5.93
CA ILE A 90 12.08 -18.60 -6.96
C ILE A 90 12.82 -17.28 -7.16
N LEU A 91 12.10 -16.18 -7.29
CA LEU A 91 12.69 -14.87 -7.50
C LEU A 91 13.56 -14.45 -6.31
N LYS A 92 13.06 -14.62 -5.08
CA LYS A 92 13.80 -14.36 -3.85
C LYS A 92 15.06 -15.21 -3.76
N HIS A 93 14.99 -16.48 -4.16
CA HIS A 93 16.16 -17.35 -4.19
C HIS A 93 17.22 -16.89 -5.20
N ARG A 94 16.80 -16.51 -6.42
CA ARG A 94 17.71 -16.14 -7.52
C ARG A 94 18.20 -14.68 -7.45
N SER A 95 17.46 -13.80 -6.78
CA SER A 95 17.76 -12.36 -6.68
C SER A 95 17.46 -11.83 -5.27
N GLN A 96 18.22 -12.34 -4.29
CA GLN A 96 17.97 -12.11 -2.87
C GLN A 96 18.01 -10.64 -2.48
N ASN A 97 18.99 -9.88 -2.97
CA ASN A 97 19.15 -8.47 -2.61
C ASN A 97 18.02 -7.62 -3.18
N TRP A 98 17.62 -7.87 -4.42
CA TRP A 98 16.47 -7.22 -5.02
C TRP A 98 15.20 -7.52 -4.21
N ALA A 99 14.97 -8.79 -3.87
CA ALA A 99 13.76 -9.20 -3.15
C ALA A 99 13.72 -8.61 -1.72
N LYS A 100 14.86 -8.58 -1.03
CA LYS A 100 15.01 -7.93 0.29
C LYS A 100 14.71 -6.43 0.22
N ALA A 101 15.13 -5.74 -0.84
CA ALA A 101 14.90 -4.31 -1.01
C ALA A 101 13.47 -3.99 -1.49
N LYS A 102 12.79 -4.94 -2.13
CA LYS A 102 11.53 -4.69 -2.84
C LYS A 102 10.37 -4.32 -1.93
N LEU A 103 10.09 -5.12 -0.90
CA LEU A 103 8.93 -4.92 -0.02
C LEU A 103 9.06 -3.65 0.84
N PRO A 104 10.24 -3.32 1.41
CA PRO A 104 10.45 -2.03 2.06
C PRO A 104 10.32 -0.86 1.08
N LYS A 105 10.75 -1.01 -0.18
CA LYS A 105 10.57 0.03 -1.20
C LYS A 105 9.09 0.28 -1.50
N ILE A 106 8.28 -0.78 -1.60
CA ILE A 106 6.81 -0.66 -1.76
C ILE A 106 6.23 0.09 -0.55
N TYR A 107 6.58 -0.31 0.67
CA TYR A 107 6.14 0.37 1.89
C TYR A 107 6.47 1.87 1.85
N LYS A 108 7.71 2.25 1.52
CA LYS A 108 8.12 3.65 1.43
C LYS A 108 7.32 4.44 0.39
N LEU A 109 6.95 3.83 -0.73
CA LEU A 109 6.10 4.47 -1.73
C LEU A 109 4.69 4.71 -1.17
N ILE A 110 4.10 3.71 -0.49
CA ILE A 110 2.81 3.85 0.18
C ILE A 110 2.85 5.01 1.18
N ILE A 111 3.85 5.06 2.07
CA ILE A 111 3.91 6.13 3.09
C ILE A 111 4.11 7.52 2.45
N LYS A 112 4.91 7.61 1.38
CA LYS A 112 5.15 8.86 0.66
C LYS A 112 3.90 9.39 -0.04
N GLU A 113 3.14 8.52 -0.71
CA GLU A 113 1.95 8.90 -1.49
C GLU A 113 0.77 9.35 -0.62
N THR A 114 0.82 9.03 0.66
CA THR A 114 -0.32 9.13 1.57
C THR A 114 -0.17 10.25 2.59
N HIS A 115 0.96 10.98 2.55
CA HIS A 115 1.36 11.92 3.58
C HIS A 115 1.28 11.32 5.01
N MET A 116 1.30 9.98 5.12
CA MET A 116 1.18 9.27 6.39
C MET A 116 2.39 9.47 7.30
N GLU A 117 3.50 10.04 6.81
CA GLU A 117 4.57 10.55 7.69
C GLU A 117 3.99 11.41 8.82
N PHE A 118 2.94 12.20 8.57
CA PHE A 118 2.26 12.99 9.59
C PHE A 118 1.44 12.12 10.58
N MET A 119 0.79 11.05 10.11
CA MET A 119 -0.05 10.17 10.93
C MET A 119 0.75 9.12 11.73
N LEU A 120 1.85 8.61 11.17
CA LEU A 120 2.70 7.59 11.77
C LEU A 120 3.68 8.17 12.80
N ASN A 121 4.02 9.45 12.69
CA ASN A 121 4.89 10.13 13.64
C ASN A 121 4.19 10.53 14.95
N GLY A 122 2.91 10.20 15.14
CA GLY A 122 2.30 9.91 16.46
C GLY A 122 2.42 10.94 17.58
N ASN A 123 2.93 12.14 17.31
CA ASN A 123 3.05 13.29 18.22
C ASN A 123 2.61 14.59 17.56
N GLY A 124 2.04 14.53 16.35
CA GLY A 124 1.36 15.66 15.72
C GLY A 124 -0.06 15.83 16.27
N ASN A 125 -0.23 15.97 17.58
CA ASN A 125 -1.30 16.87 18.00
C ASN A 125 -0.91 18.22 17.38
N GLY A 126 -1.81 18.91 16.69
CA GLY A 126 -1.50 20.21 16.05
C GLY A 126 -0.90 21.27 17.01
N SER A 127 -0.73 20.95 18.30
CA SER A 127 0.09 21.70 19.24
C SER A 127 1.57 21.81 18.86
N VAL A 128 2.16 20.89 18.08
CA VAL A 128 3.55 21.04 17.58
C VAL A 128 3.60 22.09 16.48
N ASP A 129 2.68 22.02 15.52
CA ASP A 129 2.58 22.99 14.41
C ASP A 129 2.13 24.38 14.88
N LEU A 130 1.42 24.43 16.00
CA LEU A 130 0.94 25.67 16.63
C LEU A 130 1.74 26.07 17.88
N LYS A 131 2.87 25.41 18.17
CA LYS A 131 3.64 25.63 19.42
C LYS A 131 4.14 27.07 19.58
N ASN A 132 4.34 27.76 18.47
CA ASN A 132 4.83 29.13 18.41
C ASN A 132 3.74 30.13 18.01
N VAL A 133 2.48 29.70 17.95
CA VAL A 133 1.36 30.60 17.68
C VAL A 133 0.98 31.30 18.97
N ASP A 134 1.03 32.63 18.95
CA ASP A 134 0.52 33.47 20.04
C ASP A 134 -1.01 33.57 19.92
N PHE A 135 -1.70 32.66 20.59
CA PHE A 135 -3.15 32.56 20.55
C PHE A 135 -3.83 33.75 21.21
N ASP A 136 -3.19 34.39 22.19
CA ASP A 136 -3.75 35.56 22.89
C ASP A 136 -3.76 36.77 21.96
N GLU A 137 -2.68 36.98 21.19
CA GLU A 137 -2.61 38.04 20.18
C GLU A 137 -3.56 37.79 19.01
N LEU A 138 -3.72 36.53 18.59
CA LEU A 138 -4.65 36.14 17.52
C LEU A 138 -6.10 36.45 17.91
N GLU A 139 -6.49 36.13 19.15
CA GLU A 139 -7.81 36.44 19.69
C GLU A 139 -8.02 37.95 19.85
N ARG A 140 -7.00 38.67 20.35
CA ARG A 140 -7.04 40.14 20.47
C ARG A 140 -7.30 40.81 19.11
N ARG A 141 -6.57 40.41 18.07
CA ARG A 141 -6.74 40.96 16.71
C ARG A 141 -8.11 40.64 16.11
N ALA A 142 -8.67 39.47 16.43
CA ALA A 142 -10.01 39.09 16.01
C ALA A 142 -11.10 39.95 16.65
N LEU A 143 -10.98 40.19 17.96
CA LEU A 143 -11.92 41.04 18.71
C LEU A 143 -11.82 42.52 18.31
N GLU A 144 -10.64 42.97 17.87
CA GLU A 144 -10.42 44.32 17.34
C GLU A 144 -10.83 44.49 15.87
N GLY A 145 -11.25 43.42 15.19
CA GLY A 145 -11.63 43.44 13.78
C GLY A 145 -10.45 43.63 12.81
N ASN A 146 -9.21 43.38 13.27
CA ASN A 146 -7.97 43.54 12.51
C ASN A 146 -7.42 42.19 12.00
N ILE A 147 -8.32 41.40 11.40
CA ILE A 147 -8.01 40.17 10.67
C ILE A 147 -8.15 40.42 9.17
#